data_AF-A0A524HDH7-F1
#
_entry.id   AF-A0A524HDH7-F1
#
_cell.length_a   1.000
_cell.length_b   1.000
_cell.length_c   1.000
_cell.angle_alpha   90.00
_cell.angle_beta   90.00
_cell.angle_gamma   90.00
#
_symmetry.space_group_name_H-M   'P 1'
#
loop_
_entity.id
_entity.type
_entity.pdbx_description
1 polymer ?
#
loop_
_entity_poly.entity_id
_entity_poly.type
_entity_poly.pdbx_seq_one_letter_code
_entity_poly.pdbx_strand_id
1 'polypeptide(L)'
;MLTRETIDRLADAAGAPLVSLYLPTHRTSPDSSQDPIRLKNLLSRAEEEMMAQGIRRTEARDLVAPGRALLGDTHFWSRQSAGLALFLSSEGMQRFRVPVEVPELAIVNQR
;
A
#
# COMPACT_ATOMS: atom_id res chain seq x y z
N MET A 1 -10.63 0.47 13.42
CA MET A 1 -9.79 1.53 14.03
C MET A 1 -8.37 1.03 14.01
N LEU A 2 -7.41 1.84 13.57
CA LEU A 2 -5.99 1.50 13.68
C LEU A 2 -5.66 1.48 15.18
N THR A 3 -5.59 0.29 15.78
CA THR A 3 -5.31 0.14 17.22
C THR A 3 -3.80 0.08 17.45
N ARG A 4 -3.34 0.46 18.63
CA ARG A 4 -1.93 0.30 19.04
C ARG A 4 -1.46 -1.14 18.85
N GLU A 5 -2.30 -2.11 19.17
CA GLU A 5 -2.04 -3.54 18.95
C GLU A 5 -1.84 -3.91 17.47
N THR A 6 -2.48 -3.20 16.54
CA THR A 6 -2.23 -3.36 15.10
C THR A 6 -0.85 -2.82 14.71
N ILE A 7 -0.46 -1.69 15.29
CA ILE A 7 0.86 -1.07 15.06
C ILE A 7 1.95 -1.95 15.67
N ASP A 8 1.74 -2.45 16.88
CA ASP A 8 2.67 -3.35 17.56
C ASP A 8 2.80 -4.67 16.79
N ARG A 9 1.72 -5.25 16.25
CA ARG A 9 1.82 -6.44 15.36
C ARG A 9 2.54 -6.15 14.03
N LEU A 10 2.43 -4.94 13.49
CA LEU A 10 3.20 -4.55 12.30
C LEU A 10 4.69 -4.34 12.62
N ALA A 11 5.01 -3.97 13.87
CA ALA A 11 6.38 -3.75 14.35
C ALA A 11 7.06 -5.03 14.87
N ASP A 12 6.31 -5.93 15.51
CA ASP A 12 6.76 -7.23 16.07
C ASP A 12 6.69 -8.38 15.09
N ALA A 13 6.08 -8.19 13.91
CA ALA A 13 6.23 -9.17 12.84
C ALA A 13 7.73 -9.33 12.56
N ALA A 14 8.26 -10.53 12.78
CA ALA A 14 9.67 -10.90 12.59
C ALA A 14 10.20 -10.71 11.15
N GLY A 15 9.41 -10.07 10.27
CA GLY A 15 9.84 -9.38 9.06
C GLY A 15 9.05 -8.07 8.94
N ALA A 16 9.72 -6.94 9.16
CA ALA A 16 9.15 -5.62 8.88
C ALA A 16 8.60 -5.58 7.44
N PRO A 17 7.49 -4.85 7.18
CA PRO A 17 6.95 -4.74 5.83
C PRO A 17 8.03 -4.19 4.90
N LEU A 18 8.29 -4.93 3.82
CA LEU A 18 9.25 -4.54 2.77
C LEU A 18 8.75 -3.28 2.06
N VAL A 19 7.43 -3.12 1.93
CA VAL A 19 6.83 -1.93 1.32
C VAL A 19 5.67 -1.41 2.17
N SER A 20 5.70 -0.11 2.48
CA SER A 20 4.60 0.63 3.09
C SER A 20 4.13 1.72 2.13
N LEU A 21 2.85 1.71 1.78
CA LEU A 21 2.23 2.70 0.88
C LEU A 21 1.16 3.49 1.61
N TYR A 22 1.16 4.79 1.42
CA TYR A 22 0.16 5.72 1.92
C TYR A 22 -0.42 6.49 0.73
N LEU A 23 -1.74 6.60 0.69
CA LEU A 23 -2.47 7.20 -0.42
C LEU A 23 -3.66 8.01 0.12
N PRO A 24 -3.76 9.31 -0.17
CA PRO A 24 -4.99 10.05 0.08
C PRO A 24 -6.10 9.49 -0.82
N THR A 25 -7.27 9.22 -0.23
CA THR A 25 -8.41 8.68 -0.97
C THR A 25 -9.61 9.60 -0.89
N HIS A 26 -10.38 9.63 -1.97
CA HIS A 26 -11.50 10.55 -2.14
C HIS A 26 -12.79 9.74 -2.27
N ARG A 27 -13.87 10.25 -1.65
CA ARG A 27 -15.19 9.60 -1.69
C ARG A 27 -16.02 9.98 -2.90
N THR A 28 -15.67 11.08 -3.56
CA THR A 28 -16.45 11.69 -4.63
C THR A 28 -15.62 11.83 -5.90
N SER A 29 -16.25 11.57 -7.04
CA SER A 29 -15.71 11.96 -8.34
C SER A 29 -15.62 13.49 -8.44
N PRO A 30 -14.66 14.02 -9.22
CA PRO A 30 -13.74 13.29 -10.11
C PRO A 30 -12.50 12.70 -9.41
N ASP A 31 -12.20 13.13 -8.19
CA ASP A 31 -10.93 12.80 -7.52
C ASP A 31 -10.79 11.30 -7.21
N SER A 32 -11.89 10.64 -6.85
CA SER A 32 -11.91 9.19 -6.57
C SER A 32 -11.56 8.33 -7.78
N SER A 33 -11.72 8.85 -9.00
CA SER A 33 -11.36 8.15 -10.24
C SER A 33 -9.85 8.13 -10.48
N GLN A 34 -9.10 9.01 -9.81
CA GLN A 34 -7.64 9.07 -9.88
C GLN A 34 -6.96 8.19 -8.83
N ASP A 35 -7.64 7.83 -7.74
CA ASP A 35 -7.04 7.04 -6.66
C ASP A 35 -6.49 5.67 -7.11
N PRO A 36 -7.15 4.91 -8.02
CA PRO A 36 -6.54 3.70 -8.58
C PRO A 36 -5.26 4.00 -9.38
N ILE A 37 -5.22 5.13 -10.09
CA ILE A 37 -4.05 5.54 -10.89
C ILE A 37 -2.89 5.90 -9.96
N ARG A 38 -3.16 6.66 -8.89
CA ARG A 38 -2.16 6.99 -7.86
C ARG A 38 -1.62 5.74 -7.19
N LEU A 39 -2.48 4.79 -6.81
CA LEU A 39 -2.04 3.50 -6.25
C LEU A 39 -1.13 2.74 -7.22
N LYS A 40 -1.50 2.69 -8.51
CA LYS A 40 -0.67 2.04 -9.54
C LYS A 40 0.73 2.67 -9.60
N ASN A 41 0.81 4.00 -9.57
CA ASN A 41 2.09 4.72 -9.61
C ASN A 41 2.94 4.42 -8.37
N LEU A 42 2.33 4.40 -7.18
CA LEU A 42 3.02 4.04 -5.92
C LEU A 42 3.55 2.61 -5.95
N LEU A 43 2.76 1.65 -6.45
CA LEU A 43 3.19 0.25 -6.58
C LEU A 43 4.35 0.09 -7.57
N SER A 44 4.31 0.79 -8.70
CA SER A 44 5.42 0.78 -9.67
C SER A 44 6.69 1.37 -9.07
N ARG A 45 6.59 2.51 -8.38
CA ARG A 45 7.74 3.14 -7.70
C ARG A 45 8.35 2.22 -6.65
N ALA A 46 7.52 1.56 -5.84
CA ALA A 46 8.00 0.59 -4.87
C ALA A 46 8.69 -0.62 -5.52
N GLU A 47 8.17 -1.13 -6.64
CA GLU A 47 8.81 -2.21 -7.41
C GLU A 47 10.18 -1.77 -7.96
N GLU A 48 10.26 -0.56 -8.51
CA GLU A 48 11.52 0.01 -9.02
C GLU A 48 12.56 0.22 -7.91
N GLU A 49 12.14 0.74 -6.75
CA GLU A 49 13.00 0.96 -5.60
C GLU A 49 13.51 -0.37 -5.01
N MET A 50 12.64 -1.39 -4.89
CA MET A 50 13.06 -2.74 -4.52
C MET A 50 14.12 -3.32 -5.47
N MET A 51 13.92 -3.15 -6.78
CA MET A 51 14.91 -3.59 -7.78
C MET A 51 16.24 -2.83 -7.66
N ALA A 52 16.19 -1.51 -7.41
CA ALA A 52 17.38 -0.70 -7.18
C ALA A 52 18.14 -1.13 -5.91
N GLN A 53 17.42 -1.65 -4.93
CA GLN A 53 17.95 -2.23 -3.69
C GLN A 53 18.46 -3.68 -3.85
N GLY A 54 18.43 -4.26 -5.06
CA GLY A 54 18.96 -5.60 -5.36
C GLY A 54 17.94 -6.74 -5.21
N ILE A 55 16.68 -6.45 -4.90
CA ILE A 55 15.61 -7.46 -4.89
C ILE A 55 15.33 -7.89 -6.33
N ARG A 56 15.15 -9.19 -6.56
CA ARG A 56 14.88 -9.72 -7.89
C ARG A 56 13.55 -9.18 -8.41
N ARG A 57 13.48 -8.82 -9.70
CA ARG A 57 12.26 -8.31 -10.35
C ARG A 57 11.04 -9.20 -10.09
N THR A 58 11.18 -10.53 -10.18
CA THR A 58 10.08 -11.46 -9.92
C THR A 58 9.58 -11.37 -8.48
N GLU A 59 10.49 -11.30 -7.52
CA GLU A 59 10.15 -11.16 -6.10
C GLU A 59 9.49 -9.81 -5.80
N ALA A 60 10.04 -8.72 -6.33
CA ALA A 60 9.47 -7.38 -6.23
C ALA A 60 8.05 -7.32 -6.79
N ARG A 61 7.85 -7.91 -7.99
CA ARG A 61 6.54 -7.99 -8.65
C ARG A 61 5.54 -8.82 -7.84
N ASP A 62 5.96 -9.95 -7.32
CA ASP A 62 5.11 -10.85 -6.55
C ASP A 62 4.71 -10.22 -5.21
N LEU A 63 5.60 -9.43 -4.58
CA LEU A 63 5.31 -8.67 -3.37
C LEU A 63 4.23 -7.60 -3.57
N VAL A 64 4.25 -6.88 -4.70
CA VAL A 64 3.26 -5.81 -4.99
C VAL A 64 1.98 -6.34 -5.65
N ALA A 65 1.94 -7.61 -6.05
CA ALA A 65 0.79 -8.20 -6.75
C ALA A 65 -0.55 -8.08 -5.99
N PRO A 66 -0.62 -8.29 -4.65
CA PRO A 66 -1.85 -8.09 -3.90
C PRO A 66 -2.37 -6.64 -3.97
N GLY A 67 -1.48 -5.65 -3.98
CA GLY A 67 -1.84 -4.24 -4.16
C GLY A 67 -2.36 -3.97 -5.57
N ARG A 68 -1.76 -4.58 -6.59
CA ARG A 68 -2.23 -4.48 -7.98
C ARG A 68 -3.62 -5.06 -8.19
N ALA A 69 -3.99 -6.11 -7.45
CA ALA A 69 -5.32 -6.68 -7.50
C ALA A 69 -6.42 -5.70 -7.08
N LEU A 70 -6.10 -4.71 -6.22
CA LEU A 70 -7.04 -3.67 -5.79
C LEU A 70 -7.37 -2.66 -6.90
N LEU A 71 -6.51 -2.51 -7.92
CA LEU A 71 -6.68 -1.49 -8.97
C LEU A 71 -8.00 -1.65 -9.74
N GLY A 72 -8.46 -2.89 -9.92
CA GLY A 72 -9.71 -3.21 -10.60
C GLY A 72 -10.93 -3.40 -9.68
N ASP A 73 -10.76 -3.27 -8.36
CA ASP A 73 -11.84 -3.54 -7.40
C ASP A 73 -12.68 -2.27 -7.16
N THR A 74 -13.70 -2.07 -8.00
CA THR A 74 -14.65 -0.94 -7.88
C THR A 74 -15.35 -0.89 -6.51
N HIS A 75 -15.61 -2.05 -5.90
CA HIS A 75 -16.26 -2.12 -4.59
C HIS A 75 -15.33 -1.67 -3.46
N PHE A 76 -14.04 -1.98 -3.58
CA PHE A 76 -13.02 -1.42 -2.71
C PHE A 76 -12.98 0.10 -2.82
N TRP A 77 -12.88 0.66 -4.02
CA TRP A 77 -12.74 2.11 -4.24
C TRP A 77 -13.98 2.92 -3.81
N SER A 78 -15.18 2.37 -4.01
CA SER A 78 -16.43 3.04 -3.57
C SER A 78 -16.59 3.14 -2.05
N ARG A 79 -15.77 2.44 -1.25
CA ARG A 79 -15.88 2.36 0.21
C ARG A 79 -14.68 2.98 0.94
N GLN A 80 -13.93 3.86 0.28
CA GLN A 80 -12.74 4.48 0.88
C GLN A 80 -13.07 5.59 1.89
N SER A 81 -12.06 5.91 2.71
CA SER A 81 -12.11 6.98 3.71
C SER A 81 -11.33 8.20 3.19
N ALA A 82 -10.74 9.00 4.07
CA ALA A 82 -9.84 10.10 3.70
C ALA A 82 -8.43 9.60 3.29
N GLY A 83 -8.03 8.41 3.74
CA GLY A 83 -6.75 7.82 3.36
C GLY A 83 -6.76 6.29 3.36
N LEU A 84 -5.77 5.74 2.67
CA LEU A 84 -5.46 4.32 2.55
C LEU A 84 -3.99 4.08 2.92
N ALA A 85 -3.75 3.11 3.80
CA ALA A 85 -2.43 2.58 4.07
C ALA A 85 -2.37 1.10 3.69
N LEU A 86 -1.34 0.70 2.95
CA LEU A 86 -1.06 -0.69 2.56
C LEU A 86 0.33 -1.09 3.05
N PHE A 87 0.42 -2.26 3.66
CA PHE A 87 1.68 -2.84 4.13
C PHE A 87 1.87 -4.18 3.44
N LEU A 88 2.96 -4.33 2.69
CA LEU A 88 3.25 -5.51 1.88
C LEU A 88 4.51 -6.19 2.44
N SER A 89 4.41 -7.51 2.61
CA SER A 89 5.46 -8.37 3.14
C SER A 89 5.40 -9.73 2.43
N SER A 90 6.40 -10.59 2.68
CA SER A 90 6.38 -11.98 2.20
C SER A 90 5.22 -12.80 2.78
N GLU A 91 4.66 -12.39 3.93
CA GLU A 91 3.52 -13.07 4.56
C GLU A 91 2.16 -12.59 4.02
N GLY A 92 2.18 -11.51 3.22
CA GLY A 92 0.99 -10.98 2.55
C GLY A 92 0.83 -9.47 2.70
N MET A 93 -0.40 -9.02 2.46
CA MET A 93 -0.80 -7.62 2.46
C MET A 93 -1.76 -7.31 3.60
N GLN A 94 -1.44 -6.27 4.36
CA GLN A 94 -2.37 -5.64 5.29
C GLN A 94 -2.85 -4.30 4.73
N ARG A 95 -4.13 -3.98 4.96
CA ARG A 95 -4.77 -2.78 4.42
C ARG A 95 -5.54 -2.06 5.52
N PHE A 96 -5.39 -0.75 5.57
CA PHE A 96 -6.03 0.09 6.58
C PHE A 96 -6.67 1.30 5.94
N ARG A 97 -7.93 1.56 6.30
CA ARG A 97 -8.60 2.82 6.00
C ARG A 97 -8.31 3.80 7.11
N VAL A 98 -7.80 4.96 6.74
CA VAL A 98 -7.41 6.01 7.66
C VAL A 98 -8.48 7.11 7.63
N PRO A 99 -9.00 7.56 8.79
CA PRO A 99 -10.02 8.62 8.86
C PRO A 99 -9.44 10.03 8.68
N VAL A 100 -8.14 10.13 8.39
CA VAL A 100 -7.44 11.38 8.09
C VAL A 100 -6.75 11.26 6.73
N GLU A 101 -6.53 12.40 6.09
CA GLU A 101 -5.72 12.47 4.87
C GLU A 101 -4.28 12.08 5.22
N VAL A 102 -3.64 11.35 4.30
CA VAL A 102 -2.27 10.89 4.43
C VAL A 102 -1.48 11.34 3.20
N PRO A 103 -0.15 11.56 3.33
CA PRO A 103 0.65 11.89 2.15
C PRO A 103 0.62 10.74 1.14
N GLU A 104 0.73 11.08 -0.14
CA GLU A 104 1.03 10.11 -1.19
C GLU A 104 2.50 9.69 -1.06
N LEU A 105 2.76 8.50 -0.52
CA LEU A 105 4.10 8.06 -0.14
C LEU A 105 4.27 6.56 -0.32
N ALA A 106 5.41 6.16 -0.91
CA ALA A 106 5.90 4.79 -0.91
C ALA A 106 7.21 4.72 -0.13
N ILE A 107 7.32 3.77 0.79
CA ILE A 107 8.52 3.51 1.58
C ILE A 107 8.92 2.06 1.35
N VAL A 108 10.16 1.82 0.95
CA VAL A 108 10.75 0.49 0.83
C VAL A 108 11.82 0.30 1.90
N ASN A 109 11.61 -0.67 2.79
CA ASN A 109 12.56 -0.96 3.87
C ASN A 109 13.54 -2.05 3.46
N GLN A 110 14.79 -1.87 3.87
CA GLN A 110 15.82 -2.92 3.84
C GLN A 110 15.60 -3.82 5.07
N ARG A 111 15.63 -5.15 4.86
CA ARG A 111 15.68 -6.11 5.98
C ARG A 111 17.06 -6.09 6.64
#